data_AF-A0A7V2K6Z8-F1
#
_entry.id   AF-A0A7V2K6Z8-F1
#
_cell.length_a   1.000
_cell.length_b   1.000
_cell.length_c   1.000
_cell.angle_alpha   90.00
_cell.angle_beta   90.00
_cell.angle_gamma   90.00
#
_symmetry.space_group_name_H-M   'P 1'
#
loop_
_entity.id
_entity.type
_entity.pdbx_description
1 polymer ?
#
loop_
_entity_poly.entity_id
_entity_poly.type
_entity_poly.pdbx_seq_one_letter_code
_entity_poly.pdbx_strand_id
1 'polypeptide(L)'
;MVKSVIMTISFSLLLLLFTGWGTQATSEESPQPFTQSAEKNAEKILSKMESIIQTTQNFESAGWAILPYLDKLVKIGKPAVPKVLKVIKDKSRDPKFRVLLIREVLRNIKDERCLDPLIEIAGDENENLAVRENALKVLGIFKSPKALPLLKDLLHSENPSLREASLYALSGYYDNEEAARAVMEFLQNSNDSLERSMACKALGSIAHPVAIPALIESLKHGKGRGEKLWAAYALGARNLRSEEGIQALKEALYDETAPQREILIALIHQREHEIVREFLRYLVEELKKNPDRKKRDDIEWLLDGAGETYFIYK
;
A
#
# COMPACT_ATOMS: atom_id res chain seq x y z
N MET A 1 -2.84 -38.51 74.76
CA MET A 1 -2.57 -37.11 74.34
C MET A 1 -3.52 -36.82 73.18
N VAL A 2 -4.72 -36.30 73.41
CA VAL A 2 -5.09 -34.92 73.79
C VAL A 2 -4.81 -33.92 72.65
N LYS A 3 -5.94 -33.36 72.15
CA LYS A 3 -6.17 -32.14 71.33
C LYS A 3 -6.01 -32.27 69.80
N SER A 4 -7.09 -32.30 68.97
CA SER A 4 -8.14 -31.29 68.69
C SER A 4 -7.58 -30.11 67.87
N VAL A 5 -8.12 -29.59 66.76
CA VAL A 5 -9.49 -29.16 66.39
C VAL A 5 -9.36 -28.76 64.88
N ILE A 6 -10.12 -29.34 63.93
CA ILE A 6 -11.42 -28.88 63.36
C ILE A 6 -11.38 -27.51 62.64
N MET A 7 -11.67 -27.50 61.32
CA MET A 7 -12.73 -26.69 60.63
C MET A 7 -12.59 -26.86 59.10
N THR A 8 -13.40 -27.72 58.47
CA THR A 8 -14.59 -27.43 57.62
C THR A 8 -14.31 -26.72 56.28
N ILE A 9 -14.41 -27.41 55.12
CA ILE A 9 -15.60 -27.57 54.22
C ILE A 9 -15.91 -26.23 53.49
N SER A 10 -16.02 -26.09 52.16
CA SER A 10 -16.87 -26.79 51.17
C SER A 10 -16.43 -26.35 49.75
N PHE A 11 -16.36 -27.22 48.74
CA PHE A 11 -17.48 -27.53 47.82
C PHE A 11 -18.02 -26.30 47.06
N SER A 12 -17.26 -25.74 46.11
CA SER A 12 -17.75 -24.76 45.11
C SER A 12 -16.75 -24.60 43.94
N LEU A 13 -16.51 -25.66 43.14
CA LEU A 13 -15.79 -25.49 41.86
C LEU A 13 -16.36 -26.32 40.70
N LEU A 14 -17.60 -26.79 40.82
CA LEU A 14 -18.18 -27.65 39.78
C LEU A 14 -19.69 -27.45 39.64
N LEU A 15 -20.11 -26.28 39.18
CA LEU A 15 -21.42 -26.02 38.59
C LEU A 15 -21.42 -24.59 38.05
N LEU A 16 -21.34 -24.44 36.73
CA LEU A 16 -22.02 -23.41 35.92
C LEU A 16 -21.72 -23.66 34.42
N LEU A 17 -22.02 -24.87 33.97
CA LEU A 17 -22.41 -25.14 32.59
C LEU A 17 -23.94 -25.24 32.58
N PHE A 18 -24.56 -24.39 31.76
CA PHE A 18 -25.97 -24.35 31.36
C PHE A 18 -27.03 -24.01 32.43
N THR A 19 -27.58 -22.80 32.34
CA THR A 19 -28.98 -22.54 31.90
C THR A 19 -29.23 -21.02 31.82
N GLY A 20 -29.87 -20.57 30.72
CA GLY A 20 -30.40 -19.20 30.65
C GLY A 20 -30.39 -18.58 29.25
N TRP A 21 -31.28 -19.01 28.36
CA TRP A 21 -31.73 -18.15 27.26
C TRP A 21 -32.51 -16.97 27.82
N GLY A 22 -32.26 -15.76 27.29
CA GLY A 22 -33.16 -14.62 27.50
C GLY A 22 -32.51 -13.25 27.32
N THR A 23 -32.83 -12.62 26.19
CA THR A 23 -32.87 -11.16 25.92
C THR A 23 -31.57 -10.42 25.60
N GLN A 24 -31.63 -9.74 24.45
CA GLN A 24 -30.74 -8.69 23.99
C GLN A 24 -30.46 -7.65 25.09
N ALA A 25 -29.18 -7.42 25.35
CA ALA A 25 -28.68 -6.10 25.73
C ALA A 25 -27.21 -6.07 25.31
N THR A 26 -26.94 -5.36 24.22
CA THR A 26 -25.59 -4.83 23.93
C THR A 26 -25.25 -3.87 25.06
N SER A 27 -24.69 -4.39 26.15
CA SER A 27 -24.10 -3.54 27.18
C SER A 27 -22.88 -2.87 26.55
N GLU A 28 -23.00 -1.59 26.25
CA GLU A 28 -21.85 -0.71 26.10
C GLU A 28 -21.02 -0.83 27.38
N GLU A 29 -19.93 -1.60 27.32
CA GLU A 29 -18.92 -1.58 28.38
C GLU A 29 -18.41 -0.15 28.49
N SER A 30 -18.81 0.55 29.56
CA SER A 30 -18.31 1.88 29.88
C SER A 30 -16.77 1.86 29.85
N PRO A 31 -16.13 2.75 29.07
CA PRO A 31 -14.69 2.68 28.86
C PRO A 31 -13.93 2.76 30.18
N GLN A 32 -12.99 1.84 30.40
CA GLN A 32 -12.21 1.74 31.63
C GLN A 32 -11.54 3.08 32.01
N PRO A 33 -11.29 3.36 33.31
CA PRO A 33 -10.75 4.64 33.76
C PRO A 33 -9.46 5.09 33.06
N PHE A 34 -8.61 4.14 32.67
CA PHE A 34 -7.39 4.40 31.91
C PHE A 34 -7.66 4.91 30.49
N THR A 35 -8.64 4.33 29.78
CA THR A 35 -9.00 4.77 28.42
C THR A 35 -9.63 6.16 28.41
N GLN A 36 -10.47 6.49 29.41
CA GLN A 36 -11.00 7.84 29.57
C GLN A 36 -9.90 8.90 29.80
N SER A 37 -8.89 8.59 30.62
CA SER A 37 -7.75 9.50 30.85
C SER A 37 -6.92 9.73 29.59
N ALA A 38 -6.65 8.65 28.83
CA ALA A 38 -5.92 8.71 27.57
C ALA A 38 -6.67 9.50 26.49
N GLU A 39 -7.99 9.31 26.38
CA GLU A 39 -8.85 10.08 25.47
C GLU A 39 -8.86 11.57 25.79
N LYS A 40 -8.97 11.92 27.08
CA LYS A 40 -8.92 13.32 27.52
C LYS A 40 -7.57 13.96 27.21
N ASN A 41 -6.47 13.21 27.31
CA ASN A 41 -5.15 13.68 26.93
C ASN A 41 -5.03 13.88 25.41
N ALA A 42 -5.58 12.98 24.60
CA ALA A 42 -5.62 13.14 23.15
C ALA A 42 -6.41 14.38 22.74
N GLU A 43 -7.55 14.64 23.36
CA GLU A 43 -8.39 15.82 23.09
C GLU A 43 -7.67 17.14 23.42
N LYS A 44 -6.92 17.18 24.54
CA LYS A 44 -6.07 18.32 24.89
C LYS A 44 -4.96 18.55 23.85
N ILE A 45 -4.33 17.48 23.38
CA ILE A 45 -3.28 17.57 22.36
C ILE A 45 -3.85 18.12 21.06
N LEU A 46 -4.98 17.57 20.58
CA LEU A 46 -5.66 18.02 19.36
C LEU A 46 -6.03 19.50 19.43
N SER A 47 -6.61 19.94 20.56
CA SER A 47 -6.98 21.35 20.77
C SER A 47 -5.76 22.27 20.72
N LYS A 48 -4.63 21.83 21.29
CA LYS A 48 -3.38 22.61 21.28
C LYS A 48 -2.78 22.70 19.87
N MET A 49 -2.80 21.60 19.13
CA MET A 49 -2.34 21.58 17.74
C MET A 49 -3.17 22.53 16.87
N GLU A 50 -4.49 22.50 17.02
CA GLU A 50 -5.38 23.36 16.27
C GLU A 50 -5.16 24.84 16.58
N SER A 51 -4.99 25.19 17.86
CA SER A 51 -4.63 26.55 18.25
C SER A 51 -3.33 27.01 17.61
N ILE A 52 -2.30 26.16 17.57
CA ILE A 52 -1.02 26.47 16.89
C ILE A 52 -1.26 26.76 15.41
N ILE A 53 -2.02 25.90 14.72
CA ILE A 53 -2.32 26.05 13.29
C ILE A 53 -3.06 27.38 13.01
N GLN A 54 -4.03 27.74 13.85
CA GLN A 54 -4.79 28.99 13.70
C GLN A 54 -3.94 30.25 13.96
N THR A 55 -2.97 30.18 14.86
CA THR A 55 -2.12 31.33 15.22
C THR A 55 -0.89 31.53 14.33
N THR A 56 -0.52 30.52 13.54
CA THR A 56 0.72 30.58 12.76
C THR A 56 0.46 31.19 11.39
N GLN A 57 1.31 32.12 10.96
CA GLN A 57 1.15 32.86 9.70
C GLN A 57 1.25 31.97 8.44
N ASN A 58 1.99 30.86 8.51
CA ASN A 58 2.12 29.92 7.39
C ASN A 58 2.07 28.46 7.87
N PHE A 59 1.66 27.57 6.96
CA PHE A 59 1.44 26.16 7.27
C PHE A 59 2.74 25.39 7.50
N GLU A 60 3.85 25.79 6.89
CA GLU A 60 5.13 25.11 7.04
C GLU A 60 5.65 25.24 8.48
N SER A 61 5.65 26.46 9.02
CA SER A 61 5.97 26.74 10.41
C SER A 61 5.01 26.03 11.37
N ALA A 62 3.71 26.00 11.03
CA ALA A 62 2.72 25.27 11.82
C ALA A 62 3.02 23.77 11.83
N GLY A 63 3.40 23.20 10.68
CA GLY A 63 3.80 21.81 10.51
C GLY A 63 4.91 21.43 11.47
N TRP A 64 6.03 22.15 11.46
CA TRP A 64 7.16 21.90 12.37
C TRP A 64 6.74 21.99 13.84
N ALA A 65 5.89 22.96 14.19
CA ALA A 65 5.43 23.15 15.57
C ALA A 65 4.51 22.03 16.07
N ILE A 66 3.73 21.40 15.20
CA ILE A 66 2.80 20.32 15.57
C ILE A 66 3.41 18.91 15.50
N LEU A 67 4.56 18.72 14.85
CA LEU A 67 5.23 17.40 14.75
C LEU A 67 5.38 16.66 16.10
N PRO A 68 5.84 17.30 17.19
CA PRO A 68 5.97 16.60 18.48
C PRO A 68 4.63 16.15 19.08
N TYR A 69 3.52 16.80 18.68
CA TYR A 69 2.18 16.46 19.15
C TYR A 69 1.59 15.29 18.35
N LEU A 70 1.89 15.18 17.06
CA LEU A 70 1.56 14.00 16.25
C LEU A 70 2.19 12.74 16.85
N ASP A 71 3.48 12.78 17.17
CA ASP A 71 4.18 11.65 17.81
C ASP A 71 3.56 11.26 19.16
N LYS A 72 3.15 12.25 19.97
CA LYS A 72 2.42 11.99 21.22
C LYS A 72 1.08 11.30 20.98
N LEU A 73 0.30 11.70 19.98
CA LEU A 73 -0.96 11.03 19.63
C LEU A 73 -0.72 9.58 19.19
N VAL A 74 0.31 9.34 18.38
CA VAL A 74 0.70 7.99 17.96
C VAL A 74 1.10 7.14 19.19
N LYS A 75 1.85 7.71 20.13
CA LYS A 75 2.24 7.03 21.39
C LYS A 75 1.07 6.74 22.32
N ILE A 76 0.02 7.57 22.33
CA ILE A 76 -1.23 7.24 23.02
C ILE A 76 -1.88 6.00 22.37
N GLY A 77 -1.82 5.89 21.05
CA GLY A 77 -2.29 4.72 20.30
C GLY A 77 -3.81 4.66 20.20
N LYS A 78 -4.38 3.45 20.26
CA LYS A 78 -5.82 3.18 20.05
C LYS A 78 -6.77 4.12 20.84
N PRO A 79 -6.51 4.48 22.11
CA PRO A 79 -7.35 5.44 22.84
C PRO A 79 -7.44 6.84 22.20
N ALA A 80 -6.48 7.28 21.40
CA ALA A 80 -6.57 8.57 20.71
C ALA A 80 -7.56 8.55 19.53
N VAL A 81 -7.82 7.38 18.95
CA VAL A 81 -8.55 7.22 17.69
C VAL A 81 -9.94 7.86 17.71
N PRO A 82 -10.82 7.65 18.72
CA PRO A 82 -12.14 8.26 18.72
C PRO A 82 -12.11 9.80 18.62
N LYS A 83 -11.13 10.43 19.29
CA LYS A 83 -10.97 11.89 19.27
C LYS A 83 -10.40 12.38 17.94
N VAL A 84 -9.46 11.65 17.36
CA VAL A 84 -8.92 11.95 16.03
C VAL A 84 -10.01 11.81 14.95
N LEU A 85 -10.83 10.74 15.02
CA LEU A 85 -11.95 10.51 14.10
C LEU A 85 -12.96 11.65 14.13
N LYS A 86 -13.28 12.19 15.33
CA LYS A 86 -14.15 13.36 15.46
C LYS A 86 -13.60 14.58 14.71
N VAL A 87 -12.29 14.83 14.77
CA VAL A 87 -11.66 15.97 14.07
C VAL A 87 -11.62 15.74 12.56
N ILE A 88 -11.27 14.55 12.08
CA ILE A 88 -11.14 14.32 10.64
C ILE A 88 -12.49 14.25 9.93
N LYS A 89 -13.60 13.97 10.62
CA LYS A 89 -14.97 14.03 10.06
C LYS A 89 -15.55 15.44 10.03
N ASP A 90 -15.02 16.36 10.83
CA ASP A 90 -15.52 17.73 10.92
C ASP A 90 -15.00 18.57 9.74
N LYS A 91 -15.84 18.71 8.70
CA LYS A 91 -15.52 19.47 7.48
C LYS A 91 -15.27 20.96 7.72
N SER A 92 -15.66 21.51 8.87
CA SER A 92 -15.37 22.91 9.23
C SER A 92 -13.91 23.14 9.61
N ARG A 93 -13.17 22.06 9.93
CA ARG A 93 -11.76 22.11 10.31
C ARG A 93 -10.88 22.24 9.08
N ASP A 94 -9.70 22.84 9.27
CA ASP A 94 -8.71 23.01 8.22
C ASP A 94 -8.38 21.66 7.52
N PRO A 95 -8.56 21.55 6.19
CA PRO A 95 -8.32 20.30 5.46
C PRO A 95 -6.89 19.77 5.59
N LYS A 96 -5.89 20.65 5.68
CA LYS A 96 -4.49 20.24 5.84
C LYS A 96 -4.25 19.65 7.22
N PHE A 97 -4.88 20.19 8.26
CA PHE A 97 -4.85 19.59 9.59
C PHE A 97 -5.47 18.18 9.60
N ARG A 98 -6.62 18.02 8.94
CA ARG A 98 -7.30 16.72 8.79
C ARG A 98 -6.42 15.71 8.03
N VAL A 99 -5.78 16.13 6.94
CA VAL A 99 -4.81 15.33 6.17
C VAL A 99 -3.64 14.87 7.04
N LEU A 100 -3.06 15.77 7.85
CA LEU A 100 -1.94 15.40 8.74
C LEU A 100 -2.34 14.33 9.75
N LEU A 101 -3.53 14.43 10.33
CA LEU A 101 -4.03 13.43 11.27
C LEU A 101 -4.26 12.08 10.58
N ILE A 102 -4.82 12.06 9.37
CA ILE A 102 -4.99 10.83 8.58
C ILE A 102 -3.61 10.20 8.30
N ARG A 103 -2.68 10.99 7.74
CA ARG A 103 -1.40 10.50 7.21
C ARG A 103 -0.38 10.15 8.30
N GLU A 104 -0.30 10.92 9.38
CA GLU A 104 0.74 10.75 10.40
C GLU A 104 0.23 10.04 11.66
N VAL A 105 -1.06 10.12 11.97
CA VAL A 105 -1.61 9.49 13.18
C VAL A 105 -2.30 8.18 12.82
N LEU A 106 -3.37 8.22 12.02
CA LEU A 106 -4.17 7.02 11.74
C LEU A 106 -3.38 5.95 10.98
N ARG A 107 -2.55 6.36 10.02
CA ARG A 107 -1.60 5.47 9.30
C ARG A 107 -0.73 4.64 10.23
N ASN A 108 -0.25 5.24 11.33
CA ASN A 108 0.70 4.63 12.24
C ASN A 108 -0.01 3.82 13.34
N ILE A 109 -1.17 4.27 13.82
CA ILE A 109 -1.93 3.55 14.84
C ILE A 109 -2.60 2.29 14.27
N LYS A 110 -3.07 2.34 13.01
CA LYS A 110 -3.70 1.20 12.30
C LYS A 110 -4.85 0.55 13.08
N ASP A 111 -5.70 1.36 13.68
CA ASP A 111 -6.89 0.88 14.38
C ASP A 111 -8.07 0.66 13.42
N GLU A 112 -8.67 -0.53 13.42
CA GLU A 112 -9.76 -0.89 12.51
C GLU A 112 -11.00 0.00 12.63
N ARG A 113 -11.19 0.68 13.77
CA ARG A 113 -12.25 1.69 13.92
C ARG A 113 -12.13 2.85 12.94
N CYS A 114 -10.98 3.00 12.29
CA CYS A 114 -10.77 4.00 11.25
C CYS A 114 -11.35 3.59 9.88
N LEU A 115 -11.63 2.30 9.65
CA LEU A 115 -12.01 1.79 8.32
C LEU A 115 -13.27 2.47 7.78
N ASP A 116 -14.39 2.33 8.48
CA ASP A 116 -15.67 2.88 8.01
C ASP A 116 -15.62 4.42 7.88
N PRO A 117 -15.06 5.19 8.85
CA PRO A 117 -14.81 6.62 8.67
C PRO A 117 -13.96 7.00 7.46
N LEU A 118 -12.89 6.26 7.17
CA LEU A 118 -11.99 6.57 6.05
C LEU A 118 -12.63 6.21 4.71
N ILE A 119 -13.43 5.15 4.66
CA ILE A 119 -14.25 4.79 3.49
C ILE A 119 -15.29 5.89 3.21
N GLU A 120 -16.01 6.33 4.25
CA GLU A 120 -16.97 7.43 4.17
C GLU A 120 -16.31 8.72 3.63
N ILE A 121 -15.19 9.13 4.23
CA ILE A 121 -14.44 10.32 3.81
C ILE A 121 -13.93 10.21 2.37
N ALA A 122 -13.38 9.06 1.97
CA ALA A 122 -12.84 8.87 0.63
C ALA A 122 -13.94 8.87 -0.46
N GLY A 123 -15.10 8.30 -0.14
CA GLY A 123 -16.26 8.22 -1.03
C GLY A 123 -17.08 9.51 -1.14
N ASP A 124 -16.90 10.47 -0.23
CA ASP A 124 -17.68 11.70 -0.21
C ASP A 124 -17.26 12.68 -1.31
N GLU A 125 -18.11 12.86 -2.32
CA GLU A 125 -17.85 13.76 -3.45
C GLU A 125 -17.76 15.23 -3.05
N ASN A 126 -18.37 15.62 -1.93
CA ASN A 126 -18.34 16.98 -1.39
C ASN A 126 -17.19 17.19 -0.39
N GLU A 127 -16.28 16.23 -0.27
CA GLU A 127 -15.09 16.34 0.58
C GLU A 127 -13.92 17.00 -0.17
N ASN A 128 -13.05 17.67 0.57
CA ASN A 128 -11.81 18.21 0.04
C ASN A 128 -10.95 17.10 -0.59
N LEU A 129 -10.54 17.31 -1.84
CA LEU A 129 -9.81 16.32 -2.63
C LEU A 129 -8.57 15.75 -1.91
N ALA A 130 -7.78 16.61 -1.26
CA ALA A 130 -6.57 16.16 -0.55
C ALA A 130 -6.91 15.26 0.66
N VAL A 131 -8.04 15.52 1.34
CA VAL A 131 -8.52 14.67 2.43
C VAL A 131 -8.95 13.30 1.90
N ARG A 132 -9.69 13.27 0.79
CA ARG A 132 -10.11 12.02 0.11
C ARG A 132 -8.93 11.17 -0.32
N GLU A 133 -7.96 11.77 -1.02
CA GLU A 133 -6.75 11.08 -1.49
C GLU A 133 -5.95 10.46 -0.34
N ASN A 134 -5.78 11.19 0.77
CA ASN A 134 -5.03 10.67 1.92
C ASN A 134 -5.81 9.58 2.65
N ALA A 135 -7.14 9.66 2.70
CA ALA A 135 -7.97 8.58 3.22
C ALA A 135 -7.78 7.30 2.38
N LEU A 136 -7.80 7.39 1.04
CA LEU A 136 -7.53 6.25 0.14
C LEU A 136 -6.15 5.64 0.36
N LYS A 137 -5.09 6.47 0.39
CA LYS A 137 -3.72 6.00 0.62
C LYS A 137 -3.59 5.26 1.95
N VAL A 138 -4.29 5.73 3.00
CA VAL A 138 -4.31 5.05 4.30
C VAL A 138 -5.13 3.76 4.26
N LEU A 139 -6.27 3.71 3.57
CA LEU A 139 -7.05 2.47 3.38
C LEU A 139 -6.22 1.35 2.74
N GLY A 140 -5.35 1.68 1.77
CA GLY A 140 -4.40 0.71 1.18
C GLY A 140 -3.38 0.12 2.16
N ILE A 141 -3.14 0.77 3.30
CA ILE A 141 -2.26 0.27 4.35
C ILE A 141 -3.00 -0.71 5.27
N PHE A 142 -4.30 -0.50 5.47
CA PHE A 142 -5.17 -1.44 6.18
C PHE A 142 -5.43 -2.71 5.37
N LYS A 143 -5.52 -2.60 4.04
CA LYS A 143 -5.75 -3.74 3.13
C LYS A 143 -7.01 -4.52 3.47
N SER A 144 -7.99 -3.82 4.04
CA SER A 144 -9.23 -4.45 4.48
C SER A 144 -10.12 -4.72 3.26
N PRO A 145 -10.65 -5.95 3.09
CA PRO A 145 -11.61 -6.25 2.03
C PRO A 145 -12.82 -5.29 2.00
N LYS A 146 -13.17 -4.68 3.14
CA LYS A 146 -14.24 -3.68 3.24
C LYS A 146 -14.02 -2.46 2.33
N ALA A 147 -12.76 -2.09 2.05
CA ALA A 147 -12.44 -0.94 1.23
C ALA A 147 -12.36 -1.28 -0.27
N LEU A 148 -12.28 -2.57 -0.64
CA LEU A 148 -12.13 -2.99 -2.04
C LEU A 148 -13.22 -2.43 -2.98
N PRO A 149 -14.52 -2.46 -2.62
CA PRO A 149 -15.56 -1.90 -3.49
C PRO A 149 -15.31 -0.43 -3.83
N LEU A 150 -15.04 0.40 -2.82
CA LEU A 150 -14.76 1.83 -3.02
C LEU A 150 -13.48 2.04 -3.86
N LEU A 151 -12.43 1.28 -3.61
CA LEU A 151 -11.18 1.39 -4.39
C LEU A 151 -11.43 1.04 -5.87
N LYS A 152 -12.19 -0.03 -6.14
CA LYS A 152 -12.57 -0.42 -7.51
C LYS A 152 -13.35 0.69 -8.20
N ASP A 153 -14.36 1.26 -7.54
CA ASP A 153 -15.17 2.34 -8.11
C ASP A 153 -14.30 3.57 -8.44
N LEU A 154 -13.36 3.92 -7.56
CA LEU A 154 -12.50 5.10 -7.73
C LEU A 154 -11.40 4.94 -8.79
N LEU A 155 -11.13 3.72 -9.28
CA LEU A 155 -10.31 3.55 -10.50
C LEU A 155 -10.98 4.19 -11.72
N HIS A 156 -12.29 4.37 -11.70
CA HIS A 156 -13.08 4.98 -12.78
C HIS A 156 -13.46 6.44 -12.49
N SER A 157 -12.91 7.04 -11.43
CA SER A 157 -13.17 8.45 -11.10
C SER A 157 -12.77 9.38 -12.25
N GLU A 158 -13.52 10.44 -12.49
CA GLU A 158 -13.13 11.50 -13.44
C GLU A 158 -11.84 12.21 -13.01
N ASN A 159 -11.54 12.23 -11.72
CA ASN A 159 -10.37 12.88 -11.15
C ASN A 159 -9.13 11.96 -11.23
N PRO A 160 -8.07 12.33 -11.99
CA PRO A 160 -6.87 11.51 -12.13
C PRO A 160 -6.16 11.21 -10.81
N SER A 161 -6.15 12.17 -9.87
CA SER A 161 -5.49 11.99 -8.57
C SER A 161 -6.20 10.93 -7.71
N LEU A 162 -7.53 10.80 -7.83
CA LEU A 162 -8.28 9.73 -7.15
C LEU A 162 -8.02 8.37 -7.78
N ARG A 163 -7.90 8.30 -9.12
CA ARG A 163 -7.51 7.06 -9.82
C ARG A 163 -6.12 6.60 -9.39
N GLU A 164 -5.16 7.51 -9.35
CA GLU A 164 -3.79 7.23 -8.86
C GLU A 164 -3.78 6.79 -7.40
N ALA A 165 -4.51 7.50 -6.52
CA ALA A 165 -4.60 7.14 -5.11
C ALA A 165 -5.23 5.75 -4.91
N SER A 166 -6.22 5.40 -5.74
CA SER A 166 -6.83 4.07 -5.71
C SER A 166 -5.87 2.97 -6.21
N LEU A 167 -5.18 3.19 -7.33
CA LEU A 167 -4.12 2.27 -7.80
C LEU A 167 -3.04 2.04 -6.74
N TYR A 168 -2.59 3.11 -6.10
CA TYR A 168 -1.62 3.03 -5.02
C TYR A 168 -2.17 2.22 -3.84
N ALA A 169 -3.43 2.45 -3.44
CA ALA A 169 -4.05 1.70 -2.36
C ALA A 169 -4.20 0.20 -2.69
N LEU A 170 -4.65 -0.12 -3.90
CA LEU A 170 -4.79 -1.50 -4.40
C LEU A 170 -3.44 -2.23 -4.49
N SER A 171 -2.34 -1.51 -4.79
CA SER A 171 -1.00 -2.10 -4.80
C SER A 171 -0.57 -2.73 -3.46
N GLY A 172 -1.23 -2.35 -2.36
CA GLY A 172 -1.02 -2.94 -1.03
C GLY A 172 -1.69 -4.30 -0.82
N TYR A 173 -2.67 -4.69 -1.65
CA TYR A 173 -3.44 -5.93 -1.53
C TYR A 173 -2.69 -7.10 -2.17
N TYR A 174 -1.61 -7.52 -1.51
CA TYR A 174 -0.76 -8.61 -1.98
C TYR A 174 -1.53 -9.92 -2.16
N ASP A 175 -1.25 -10.60 -3.27
CA ASP A 175 -1.85 -11.88 -3.68
C ASP A 175 -3.40 -11.87 -3.67
N ASN A 176 -4.01 -10.72 -3.92
CA ASN A 176 -5.46 -10.59 -3.97
C ASN A 176 -5.95 -10.60 -5.42
N GLU A 177 -6.69 -11.65 -5.79
CA GLU A 177 -7.22 -11.81 -7.16
C GLU A 177 -8.17 -10.68 -7.55
N GLU A 178 -9.07 -10.26 -6.64
CA GLU A 178 -10.06 -9.22 -6.93
C GLU A 178 -9.40 -7.86 -7.23
N ALA A 179 -8.41 -7.47 -6.42
CA ALA A 179 -7.61 -6.27 -6.65
C ALA A 179 -6.83 -6.37 -7.97
N ALA A 180 -6.21 -7.51 -8.27
CA ALA A 180 -5.50 -7.72 -9.52
C ALA A 180 -6.43 -7.56 -10.73
N ARG A 181 -7.62 -8.18 -10.71
CA ARG A 181 -8.61 -8.08 -11.79
C ARG A 181 -9.08 -6.65 -12.00
N ALA A 182 -9.33 -5.90 -10.93
CA ALA A 182 -9.71 -4.49 -11.02
C ALA A 182 -8.63 -3.63 -11.69
N VAL A 183 -7.36 -3.84 -11.31
CA VAL A 183 -6.25 -3.11 -11.94
C VAL A 183 -6.03 -3.56 -13.41
N MET A 184 -6.27 -4.84 -13.74
CA MET A 184 -6.24 -5.31 -15.13
C MET A 184 -7.32 -4.64 -15.99
N GLU A 185 -8.55 -4.53 -15.49
CA GLU A 185 -9.64 -3.83 -16.18
C GLU A 185 -9.30 -2.36 -16.40
N PHE A 186 -8.77 -1.69 -15.36
CA PHE A 186 -8.28 -0.32 -15.48
C PHE A 186 -7.19 -0.17 -16.55
N LEU A 187 -6.20 -1.09 -16.56
CA LEU A 187 -5.12 -1.11 -17.55
C LEU A 187 -5.66 -1.29 -18.98
N GLN A 188 -6.70 -2.10 -19.19
CA GLN A 188 -7.29 -2.31 -20.51
C GLN A 188 -8.01 -1.06 -21.02
N ASN A 189 -8.70 -0.35 -20.13
CA ASN A 189 -9.54 0.80 -20.49
C ASN A 189 -8.76 2.13 -20.54
N SER A 190 -7.58 2.23 -19.93
CA SER A 190 -6.79 3.46 -19.96
C SER A 190 -5.98 3.62 -21.27
N ASN A 191 -6.05 4.82 -21.83
CA ASN A 191 -5.23 5.26 -22.95
C ASN A 191 -4.04 6.11 -22.52
N ASP A 192 -3.99 6.55 -21.26
CA ASP A 192 -2.92 7.39 -20.75
C ASP A 192 -1.67 6.55 -20.42
N SER A 193 -0.52 6.97 -20.94
CA SER A 193 0.73 6.22 -20.78
C SER A 193 1.23 6.16 -19.32
N LEU A 194 0.95 7.18 -18.51
CA LEU A 194 1.36 7.23 -17.11
C LEU A 194 0.46 6.31 -16.29
N GLU A 195 -0.85 6.33 -16.51
CA GLU A 195 -1.82 5.44 -15.88
C GLU A 195 -1.53 3.97 -16.17
N ARG A 196 -1.27 3.60 -17.42
CA ARG A 196 -0.93 2.22 -17.80
C ARG A 196 0.37 1.75 -17.13
N SER A 197 1.36 2.63 -17.03
CA SER A 197 2.61 2.41 -16.31
C SER A 197 2.36 2.17 -14.81
N MET A 198 1.54 3.01 -14.17
CA MET A 198 1.15 2.84 -12.77
C MET A 198 0.35 1.55 -12.52
N ALA A 199 -0.54 1.17 -13.44
CA ALA A 199 -1.30 -0.06 -13.36
C ALA A 199 -0.38 -1.29 -13.42
N CYS A 200 0.58 -1.33 -14.35
CA CYS A 200 1.58 -2.41 -14.39
C CYS A 200 2.39 -2.50 -13.10
N LYS A 201 2.79 -1.35 -12.53
CA LYS A 201 3.48 -1.30 -11.23
C LYS A 201 2.61 -1.82 -10.09
N ALA A 202 1.33 -1.46 -10.06
CA ALA A 202 0.38 -1.95 -9.07
C ALA A 202 0.16 -3.46 -9.20
N LEU A 203 0.00 -4.00 -10.41
CA LEU A 203 -0.08 -5.45 -10.67
C LEU A 203 1.17 -6.19 -10.20
N GLY A 204 2.37 -5.65 -10.46
CA GLY A 204 3.61 -6.22 -9.96
C GLY A 204 3.74 -6.20 -8.44
N SER A 205 3.14 -5.21 -7.78
CA SER A 205 3.10 -5.11 -6.31
C SER A 205 2.09 -6.08 -5.70
N ILE A 206 0.91 -6.20 -6.31
CA ILE A 206 -0.12 -7.19 -5.93
C ILE A 206 0.45 -8.61 -6.13
N ALA A 207 1.17 -8.84 -7.22
CA ALA A 207 1.88 -10.09 -7.51
C ALA A 207 0.98 -11.36 -7.53
N HIS A 208 -0.27 -11.22 -7.98
CA HIS A 208 -1.19 -12.35 -8.15
C HIS A 208 -1.08 -12.94 -9.58
N PRO A 209 -0.97 -14.28 -9.75
CA PRO A 209 -0.74 -14.93 -11.06
C PRO A 209 -1.77 -14.60 -12.16
N VAL A 210 -2.99 -14.22 -11.80
CA VAL A 210 -4.03 -13.79 -12.77
C VAL A 210 -3.59 -12.64 -13.67
N ALA A 211 -2.63 -11.83 -13.21
CA ALA A 211 -2.10 -10.67 -13.94
C ALA A 211 -1.10 -11.05 -15.04
N ILE A 212 -0.55 -12.27 -15.04
CA ILE A 212 0.53 -12.69 -15.95
C ILE A 212 0.18 -12.44 -17.43
N PRO A 213 -1.00 -12.84 -17.94
CA PRO A 213 -1.34 -12.59 -19.34
C PRO A 213 -1.37 -11.10 -19.71
N ALA A 214 -1.93 -10.26 -18.82
CA ALA A 214 -1.98 -8.82 -19.04
C ALA A 214 -0.59 -8.17 -19.00
N LEU A 215 0.30 -8.64 -18.12
CA LEU A 215 1.68 -8.17 -18.05
C LEU A 215 2.48 -8.58 -19.28
N ILE A 216 2.28 -9.80 -19.81
CA ILE A 216 2.90 -10.23 -21.07
C ILE A 216 2.44 -9.34 -22.22
N GLU A 217 1.15 -9.05 -22.31
CA GLU A 217 0.59 -8.15 -23.33
C GLU A 217 1.19 -6.75 -23.22
N SER A 218 1.27 -6.19 -22.01
CA SER A 218 1.90 -4.88 -21.77
C SER A 218 3.40 -4.86 -22.07
N LEU A 219 4.13 -5.97 -21.87
CA LEU A 219 5.54 -6.07 -22.25
C LEU A 219 5.72 -6.04 -23.77
N LYS A 220 4.90 -6.82 -24.50
CA LYS A 220 5.01 -6.99 -25.95
C LYS A 220 4.43 -5.80 -26.72
N HIS A 221 3.27 -5.30 -26.30
CA HIS A 221 2.44 -4.36 -27.04
C HIS A 221 2.14 -3.07 -26.26
N GLY A 222 2.82 -2.83 -25.12
CA GLY A 222 2.65 -1.63 -24.33
C GLY A 222 2.94 -0.34 -25.11
N LYS A 223 2.13 0.69 -24.87
CA LYS A 223 2.12 1.94 -25.65
C LYS A 223 3.32 2.85 -25.33
N GLY A 224 3.94 2.66 -24.17
CA GLY A 224 5.06 3.49 -23.72
C GLY A 224 6.11 2.69 -22.96
N ARG A 225 7.33 3.25 -22.90
CA ARG A 225 8.48 2.61 -22.22
C ARG A 225 8.18 2.29 -20.75
N GLY A 226 7.45 3.16 -20.04
CA GLY A 226 7.09 2.95 -18.63
C GLY A 226 6.20 1.72 -18.41
N GLU A 227 5.21 1.50 -19.28
CA GLU A 227 4.35 0.32 -19.24
C GLU A 227 5.16 -0.97 -19.44
N LYS A 228 5.96 -1.04 -20.52
CA LYS A 228 6.83 -2.20 -20.77
C LYS A 228 7.80 -2.45 -19.62
N LEU A 229 8.37 -1.39 -19.04
CA LEU A 229 9.32 -1.45 -17.93
C LEU A 229 8.72 -2.09 -16.69
N TRP A 230 7.55 -1.62 -16.26
CA TRP A 230 6.91 -2.18 -15.08
C TRP A 230 6.35 -3.57 -15.34
N ALA A 231 5.91 -3.86 -16.56
CA ALA A 231 5.53 -5.20 -16.97
C ALA A 231 6.70 -6.19 -16.86
N ALA A 232 7.89 -5.82 -17.35
CA ALA A 232 9.10 -6.62 -17.22
C ALA A 232 9.47 -6.87 -15.74
N TYR A 233 9.49 -5.82 -14.92
CA TYR A 233 9.76 -5.94 -13.48
C TYR A 233 8.76 -6.85 -12.78
N ALA A 234 7.47 -6.73 -13.09
CA ALA A 234 6.41 -7.54 -12.51
C ALA A 234 6.59 -9.02 -12.86
N LEU A 235 6.85 -9.35 -14.14
CA LEU A 235 7.12 -10.73 -14.57
C LEU A 235 8.41 -11.30 -13.94
N GLY A 236 9.35 -10.45 -13.56
CA GLY A 236 10.55 -10.81 -12.79
C GLY A 236 10.29 -11.10 -11.31
N ALA A 237 9.11 -10.78 -10.77
CA ALA A 237 8.79 -11.03 -9.38
C ALA A 237 8.68 -12.54 -9.10
N ARG A 238 9.30 -13.00 -8.02
CA ARG A 238 9.33 -14.44 -7.66
C ARG A 238 7.93 -15.07 -7.56
N ASN A 239 6.96 -14.32 -7.05
CA ASN A 239 5.58 -14.79 -6.88
C ASN A 239 4.81 -14.89 -8.22
N LEU A 240 5.32 -14.29 -9.29
CA LEU A 240 4.76 -14.35 -10.65
C LEU A 240 5.57 -15.25 -11.59
N ARG A 241 6.44 -16.12 -11.05
CA ARG A 241 7.20 -17.06 -11.86
C ARG A 241 6.25 -17.95 -12.67
N SER A 242 6.37 -17.88 -13.99
CA SER A 242 5.64 -18.68 -14.97
C SER A 242 6.53 -18.97 -16.17
N GLU A 243 6.31 -20.11 -16.83
CA GLU A 243 7.06 -20.45 -18.05
C GLU A 243 6.75 -19.45 -19.16
N GLU A 244 5.48 -19.04 -19.28
CA GLU A 244 5.01 -18.08 -20.27
C GLU A 244 5.61 -16.69 -20.02
N GLY A 245 5.66 -16.24 -18.76
CA GLY A 245 6.28 -14.97 -18.38
C GLY A 245 7.78 -14.95 -18.66
N ILE A 246 8.48 -16.03 -18.33
CA ILE A 246 9.91 -16.18 -18.63
C ILE A 246 10.14 -16.19 -20.15
N GLN A 247 9.32 -16.91 -20.90
CA GLN A 247 9.43 -16.99 -22.35
C GLN A 247 9.20 -15.61 -23.00
N ALA A 248 8.19 -14.86 -22.53
CA ALA A 248 7.94 -13.50 -22.99
C ALA A 248 9.12 -12.55 -22.69
N LEU A 249 9.75 -12.67 -21.51
CA LEU A 249 10.96 -11.91 -21.17
C LEU A 249 12.14 -12.27 -22.09
N LYS A 250 12.35 -13.57 -22.38
CA LYS A 250 13.40 -14.04 -23.31
C LYS A 250 13.21 -13.50 -24.72
N GLU A 251 11.98 -13.51 -25.23
CA GLU A 251 11.63 -12.95 -26.54
C GLU A 251 11.87 -11.45 -26.59
N ALA A 252 11.41 -10.71 -25.57
CA ALA A 252 11.55 -9.26 -25.50
C ALA A 252 13.00 -8.79 -25.27
N LEU A 253 13.88 -9.67 -24.77
CA LEU A 253 15.28 -9.31 -24.49
C LEU A 253 16.04 -8.84 -25.75
N TYR A 254 15.67 -9.36 -26.92
CA TYR A 254 16.30 -9.01 -28.20
C TYR A 254 15.59 -7.87 -28.94
N ASP A 255 14.48 -7.34 -28.41
CA ASP A 255 13.81 -6.16 -28.95
C ASP A 255 14.49 -4.89 -28.41
N GLU A 256 15.11 -4.10 -29.30
CA GLU A 256 15.79 -2.84 -28.93
C GLU A 256 14.81 -1.77 -28.40
N THR A 257 13.50 -1.91 -28.65
CA THR A 257 12.47 -1.01 -28.11
C THR A 257 12.00 -1.42 -26.71
N ALA A 258 12.39 -2.62 -26.27
CA ALA A 258 12.04 -3.15 -24.97
C ALA A 258 13.00 -2.63 -23.88
N PRO A 259 12.57 -2.63 -22.61
CA PRO A 259 13.39 -2.24 -21.47
C PRO A 259 14.41 -3.36 -21.13
N GLN A 260 15.43 -3.54 -21.98
CA GLN A 260 16.38 -4.66 -21.93
C GLN A 260 17.06 -4.80 -20.56
N ARG A 261 17.43 -3.69 -19.92
CA ARG A 261 18.01 -3.70 -18.56
C ARG A 261 17.06 -4.33 -17.56
N GLU A 262 15.80 -3.92 -17.57
CA GLU A 262 14.80 -4.39 -16.62
C GLU A 262 14.40 -5.84 -16.89
N ILE A 263 14.40 -6.25 -18.17
CA ILE A 263 14.23 -7.65 -18.58
C ILE A 263 15.39 -8.51 -18.06
N LEU A 264 16.64 -8.05 -18.15
CA LEU A 264 17.80 -8.76 -17.60
C LEU A 264 17.67 -8.94 -16.08
N ILE A 265 17.32 -7.88 -15.36
CA ILE A 265 17.08 -7.94 -13.91
C ILE A 265 15.95 -8.94 -13.59
N ALA A 266 14.86 -8.91 -14.36
CA ALA A 266 13.74 -9.84 -14.20
C ALA A 266 14.17 -11.30 -14.41
N LEU A 267 14.93 -11.60 -15.47
CA LEU A 267 15.47 -12.93 -15.74
C LEU A 267 16.45 -13.41 -14.66
N ILE A 268 17.30 -12.51 -14.13
CA ILE A 268 18.18 -12.81 -12.99
C ILE A 268 17.34 -13.18 -11.75
N HIS A 269 16.30 -12.41 -11.43
CA HIS A 269 15.41 -12.72 -10.30
C HIS A 269 14.67 -14.06 -10.50
N GLN A 270 14.39 -14.42 -11.75
CA GLN A 270 13.88 -15.72 -12.15
C GLN A 270 14.97 -16.79 -12.31
N ARG A 271 16.21 -16.57 -11.86
CA ARG A 271 17.31 -17.56 -11.93
C ARG A 271 17.63 -18.07 -13.34
N GLU A 272 17.26 -17.33 -14.37
CA GLU A 272 17.55 -17.65 -15.77
C GLU A 272 18.98 -17.17 -16.13
N HIS A 273 19.98 -17.64 -15.38
CA HIS A 273 21.36 -17.14 -15.48
C HIS A 273 22.06 -17.55 -16.78
N GLU A 274 21.61 -18.60 -17.47
CA GLU A 274 22.23 -19.03 -18.73
C GLU A 274 21.91 -18.05 -19.86
N ILE A 275 20.64 -17.74 -20.08
CA ILE A 275 20.23 -16.78 -21.11
C ILE A 275 20.79 -15.38 -20.83
N VAL A 276 20.88 -14.97 -19.56
CA VAL A 276 21.52 -13.71 -19.18
C VAL A 276 23.01 -13.72 -19.59
N ARG A 277 23.73 -14.82 -19.33
CA ARG A 277 25.14 -14.96 -19.73
C ARG A 277 25.31 -14.96 -21.25
N GLU A 278 24.44 -15.64 -21.98
CA GLU A 278 24.45 -15.64 -23.44
C GLU A 278 24.21 -14.25 -24.02
N PHE A 279 23.23 -13.51 -23.48
CA PHE A 279 22.93 -12.16 -23.92
C PHE A 279 24.06 -11.17 -23.63
N LEU A 280 24.69 -11.26 -22.44
CA LEU A 280 25.84 -10.43 -22.11
C LEU A 280 27.04 -10.70 -23.05
N ARG A 281 27.26 -11.97 -23.44
CA ARG A 281 28.28 -12.30 -24.46
C ARG A 281 27.94 -11.69 -25.81
N TYR A 282 26.68 -11.77 -26.23
CA TYR A 282 26.20 -11.13 -27.45
C TYR A 282 26.47 -9.62 -27.44
N LEU A 283 26.12 -8.92 -26.35
CA LEU A 283 26.38 -7.49 -26.19
C LEU A 283 27.88 -7.14 -26.30
N VAL A 284 28.76 -7.94 -25.69
CA VAL A 284 30.22 -7.73 -25.79
C VAL A 284 30.71 -7.89 -27.23
N GLU A 285 30.19 -8.86 -27.98
CA GLU A 285 30.54 -9.06 -29.38
C GLU A 285 30.02 -7.93 -30.28
N GLU A 286 28.80 -7.43 -30.01
CA GLU A 286 28.26 -6.24 -30.68
C GLU A 286 29.12 -5.01 -30.39
N LEU A 287 29.52 -4.77 -29.14
CA LEU A 287 30.37 -3.63 -28.76
C LEU A 287 31.71 -3.61 -29.51
N LYS A 288 32.31 -4.79 -29.76
CA LYS A 288 33.56 -4.91 -30.53
C LYS A 288 33.38 -4.55 -32.00
N LYS A 289 32.24 -4.93 -32.59
CA LYS A 289 31.99 -4.84 -34.04
C LYS A 289 31.32 -3.53 -34.44
N ASN A 290 30.59 -2.88 -33.54
CA ASN A 290 29.77 -1.73 -33.87
C ASN A 290 30.58 -0.42 -33.80
N PRO A 291 30.70 0.32 -34.92
CA PRO A 291 31.41 1.59 -34.95
C PRO A 291 30.55 2.77 -34.46
N ASP A 292 29.22 2.59 -34.35
CA ASP A 292 28.31 3.66 -33.93
C ASP A 292 28.48 3.98 -32.44
N ARG A 293 28.90 5.21 -32.13
CA ARG A 293 29.21 5.62 -30.76
C ARG A 293 28.00 5.53 -29.83
N LYS A 294 26.81 5.94 -30.30
CA LYS A 294 25.61 5.95 -29.46
C LYS A 294 25.19 4.53 -29.08
N LYS A 295 25.19 3.61 -30.04
CA LYS A 295 24.89 2.20 -29.81
C LYS A 295 25.92 1.56 -28.86
N ARG A 296 27.19 1.95 -28.95
CA ARG A 296 28.21 1.50 -27.99
C ARG A 296 27.91 2.00 -26.56
N ASP A 297 27.59 3.29 -26.40
CA ASP A 297 27.23 3.87 -25.10
C ASP A 297 26.01 3.15 -24.48
N ASP A 298 24.99 2.84 -25.29
CA ASP A 298 23.81 2.08 -24.85
C ASP A 298 24.17 0.65 -24.39
N ILE A 299 25.05 -0.04 -25.13
CA ILE A 299 25.54 -1.38 -24.76
C ILE A 299 26.36 -1.33 -23.46
N GLU A 300 27.25 -0.35 -23.32
CA GLU A 300 28.06 -0.17 -22.11
C GLU A 300 27.16 0.06 -20.88
N TRP A 301 26.12 0.88 -21.03
CA TRP A 301 25.12 1.11 -19.97
C TRP A 301 24.38 -0.18 -19.57
N LEU A 302 24.00 -1.03 -20.54
CA LEU A 302 23.37 -2.32 -20.25
C LEU A 302 24.32 -3.28 -19.52
N LEU A 303 25.58 -3.35 -19.94
CA LEU A 303 26.60 -4.21 -19.34
C LEU A 303 26.90 -3.81 -17.89
N ASP A 304 27.01 -2.51 -17.62
CA ASP A 304 27.26 -1.98 -16.28
C ASP A 304 26.11 -2.33 -15.32
N GLY A 305 24.87 -2.00 -15.70
CA GLY A 305 23.69 -2.27 -14.87
C GLY A 305 23.41 -3.75 -14.64
N ALA A 306 23.66 -4.59 -15.65
CA ALA A 306 23.53 -6.04 -15.52
C ALA A 306 24.67 -6.63 -14.68
N GLY A 307 25.89 -6.11 -14.81
CA GLY A 307 27.06 -6.48 -14.01
C GLY A 307 26.81 -6.27 -12.53
N GLU A 308 26.45 -5.05 -12.12
CA GLU A 308 26.13 -4.73 -10.71
C GLU A 308 25.10 -5.71 -10.13
N THR A 309 24.01 -5.95 -10.87
CA THR A 309 22.93 -6.84 -10.40
C THR A 309 23.37 -8.30 -10.33
N TYR A 310 24.11 -8.78 -11.34
CA TYR A 310 24.54 -10.18 -11.43
C TYR A 310 25.57 -10.55 -10.35
N PHE A 311 26.46 -9.62 -9.96
CA PHE A 311 27.46 -9.85 -8.91
C PHE A 311 26.89 -9.76 -7.49
N ILE A 312 25.80 -9.03 -7.26
CA ILE A 312 25.12 -8.96 -5.96
C ILE A 312 24.35 -10.25 -5.64
N TYR A 313 23.83 -10.94 -6.66
CA TYR A 313 22.93 -12.10 -6.50
C TYR A 313 23.61 -13.47 -6.64
N LYS A 314 24.94 -13.53 -6.77
CA LYS A 314 25.74 -14.76 -6.78
C LYS A 314 26.31 -15.06 -5.41
#